data_AF-A0A7Y6XCM3-F1
#
_entry.id   AF-A0A7Y6XCM3-F1
#
_cell.length_a   1.000
_cell.length_b   1.000
_cell.length_c   1.000
_cell.angle_alpha   90.00
_cell.angle_beta   90.00
_cell.angle_gamma   90.00
#
_symmetry.space_group_name_H-M   'P 1'
#
loop_
_entity.id
_entity.type
_entity.pdbx_description
1 polymer ?
#
loop_
_entity_poly.entity_id
_entity_poly.type
_entity_poly.pdbx_seq_one_letter_code
_entity_poly.pdbx_strand_id
1 'polypeptide(L)'
;MTPFLFTFVVLLFSVGAGLLGSLLGIGGGLILIPVLTLLLKVDIHYAVGASIVSVIATSSGAAAAYVRERMANLRVAMFLELATTAGALTGAFL
;
A
#
# COMPACT_ATOMS: atom_id res chain seq x y z
N MET A 1 -5.22 21.22 12.50
CA MET A 1 -3.88 20.76 12.95
C MET A 1 -2.85 21.70 12.36
N THR A 2 -1.75 22.02 13.07
CA THR A 2 -0.64 22.74 12.43
C THR A 2 -0.04 21.87 11.33
N PRO A 3 0.45 22.45 10.22
CA PRO A 3 0.99 21.67 9.09
C PRO A 3 2.10 20.71 9.52
N PHE A 4 2.96 21.16 10.43
CA PHE A 4 4.03 20.34 11.02
C PHE A 4 3.52 19.10 11.75
N LEU A 5 2.48 19.26 12.59
CA LEU A 5 1.92 18.15 13.36
C LEU A 5 1.22 17.14 12.43
N PHE A 6 0.54 17.63 11.39
CA PHE A 6 -0.07 16.78 10.37
C PHE A 6 1.00 15.92 9.67
N THR A 7 2.06 16.54 9.14
CA THR A 7 3.14 15.82 8.45
C THR A 7 3.82 14.81 9.37
N PHE A 8 4.06 15.16 10.63
CA PHE A 8 4.68 14.26 11.59
C PHE A 8 3.82 13.02 11.89
N VAL A 9 2.51 13.21 12.11
CA VAL A 9 1.57 12.10 12.32
C VAL A 9 1.50 11.21 11.08
N VAL A 10 1.37 11.80 9.89
CA VAL A 10 1.35 11.04 8.62
C VAL A 10 2.63 10.23 8.46
N LEU A 11 3.79 10.81 8.73
CA LEU A 11 5.08 10.12 8.62
C LEU A 11 5.14 8.91 9.56
N LEU A 12 4.78 9.10 10.84
CA LEU A 12 4.82 8.03 11.84
C LEU A 12 3.92 6.85 11.45
N PHE A 13 2.68 7.14 11.07
CA PHE A 13 1.74 6.10 10.63
C PHE A 13 2.14 5.47 9.30
N SER A 14 2.70 6.23 8.35
CA SER A 14 3.15 5.70 7.06
C SER A 14 4.33 4.74 7.21
N VAL A 15 5.26 5.03 8.11
CA VAL A 15 6.37 4.12 8.44
C VAL A 15 5.81 2.82 9.05
N GLY A 16 4.91 2.93 10.02
CA GLY A 16 4.29 1.75 10.64
C GLY A 16 3.45 0.93 9.65
N ALA A 17 2.64 1.60 8.83
CA ALA A 17 1.83 0.99 7.79
C ALA A 17 2.67 0.32 6.71
N GLY A 18 3.78 0.93 6.29
CA GLY A 18 4.69 0.34 5.32
C GLY A 18 5.44 -0.87 5.88
N LEU A 19 5.88 -0.82 7.13
CA LEU A 19 6.56 -1.93 7.79
C LEU A 19 5.62 -3.12 7.99
N LEU A 20 4.45 -2.91 8.59
CA LEU A 20 3.44 -3.96 8.74
C LEU A 20 2.91 -4.43 7.38
N GLY A 21 2.67 -3.50 6.45
CA GLY A 21 2.15 -3.78 5.14
C GLY A 21 3.08 -4.61 4.26
N SER A 22 4.40 -4.39 4.35
CA SER A 22 5.41 -5.19 3.64
C SER A 22 5.56 -6.58 4.25
N LEU A 23 5.56 -6.69 5.58
CA LEU A 23 5.61 -7.99 6.27
C LEU A 23 4.38 -8.87 6.00
N LEU A 24 3.20 -8.25 5.95
CA LEU A 24 1.93 -8.95 5.69
C LEU A 24 1.64 -9.16 4.21
N GLY A 25 2.38 -8.50 3.30
CA GLY A 25 2.18 -8.59 1.86
C GLY A 25 0.94 -7.86 1.33
N ILE A 26 0.35 -6.92 2.10
CA ILE A 26 -0.88 -6.18 1.74
C ILE A 26 -0.61 -4.72 1.32
N GLY A 27 0.65 -4.27 1.31
CA GLY A 27 1.05 -2.96 0.79
C GLY A 27 0.72 -1.75 1.67
N GLY A 28 0.26 -1.94 2.91
CA GLY A 28 0.09 -0.87 3.90
C GLY A 28 -1.11 0.05 3.70
N GLY A 29 -1.75 0.03 2.52
CA GLY A 29 -2.92 0.85 2.21
C GLY A 29 -4.14 0.58 3.10
N LEU A 30 -4.30 -0.68 3.56
CA LEU A 30 -5.32 -1.06 4.54
C LEU A 30 -5.23 -0.25 5.84
N ILE A 31 -4.01 0.15 6.24
CA ILE A 31 -3.77 0.96 7.44
C ILE A 31 -3.79 2.45 7.08
N LEU A 32 -3.23 2.83 5.93
CA LEU A 32 -3.11 4.23 5.53
C LEU A 32 -4.47 4.89 5.29
N ILE A 33 -5.40 4.21 4.61
CA ILE A 33 -6.71 4.79 4.29
C ILE A 33 -7.51 5.14 5.56
N PRO A 34 -7.70 4.25 6.55
CA PRO A 34 -8.39 4.60 7.80
C PRO A 34 -7.68 5.70 8.59
N VAL A 35 -6.34 5.72 8.62
CA VAL A 35 -5.60 6.78 9.32
C VAL A 35 -5.85 8.14 8.68
N LEU A 36 -5.77 8.23 7.35
CA LEU A 36 -6.00 9.48 6.63
C LEU A 36 -7.46 9.95 6.73
N THR A 37 -8.42 9.02 6.59
CA THR A 37 -9.85 9.36 6.57
C THR A 37 -10.48 9.52 7.95
N LEU A 38 -10.25 8.60 8.88
CA LEU A 38 -10.88 8.62 10.21
C LEU A 38 -10.13 9.51 11.20
N LEU A 39 -8.79 9.43 11.20
CA LEU A 39 -7.96 10.13 12.17
C LEU A 39 -7.69 11.57 11.73
N LEU A 40 -7.31 11.76 10.47
CA LEU A 40 -6.91 13.05 9.92
C LEU A 40 -8.01 13.77 9.13
N LYS A 41 -9.17 13.13 8.95
CA LYS A 41 -10.35 13.67 8.23
C LYS A 41 -10.02 14.18 6.83
N VAL A 42 -9.05 13.55 6.18
CA VAL A 42 -8.75 13.78 4.76
C VAL A 42 -9.86 13.17 3.94
N ASP A 43 -10.26 13.87 2.88
CA ASP A 43 -11.24 13.35 1.93
C ASP A 43 -10.76 12.02 1.33
N ILE A 44 -11.71 11.10 1.16
CA ILE A 44 -11.41 9.71 0.79
C ILE A 44 -10.76 9.60 -0.59
N HIS A 45 -11.06 10.51 -1.53
CA HIS A 45 -10.47 10.49 -2.86
C HIS A 45 -8.96 10.76 -2.78
N TYR A 46 -8.54 11.73 -1.96
CA TYR A 46 -7.11 11.99 -1.73
C TYR A 46 -6.44 10.88 -0.92
N ALA A 47 -7.13 10.34 0.08
CA ALA A 47 -6.59 9.25 0.91
C ALA A 47 -6.31 7.99 0.09
N VAL A 48 -7.24 7.61 -0.80
CA VAL A 48 -7.06 6.47 -1.72
C VAL A 48 -5.91 6.72 -2.68
N GLY A 49 -5.82 7.91 -3.28
CA GLY A 49 -4.72 8.29 -4.17
C GLY A 49 -3.35 8.19 -3.48
N ALA A 50 -3.21 8.79 -2.30
CA ALA A 50 -1.96 8.74 -1.52
C ALA A 50 -1.60 7.31 -1.09
N SER A 51 -2.61 6.51 -0.71
CA SER A 51 -2.43 5.11 -0.33
C SER A 51 -1.86 4.27 -1.47
N ILE A 52 -2.38 4.40 -2.70
CA ILE A 52 -1.90 3.61 -3.84
C ILE A 52 -0.43 3.93 -4.14
N VAL A 53 -0.02 5.20 -4.08
CA VAL A 53 1.39 5.59 -4.25
C VAL A 53 2.28 4.91 -3.20
N SER A 54 1.84 4.89 -1.94
CA SER A 54 2.56 4.21 -0.85
C SER A 54 2.60 2.68 -1.04
N VAL A 55 1.50 2.06 -1.45
CA VAL A 55 1.39 0.62 -1.72
C VAL A 55 2.35 0.21 -2.83
N ILE A 56 2.43 0.99 -3.92
CA ILE A 56 3.35 0.71 -5.03
C ILE A 56 4.80 0.76 -4.54
N ALA A 57 5.18 1.82 -3.82
CA ALA A 57 6.55 1.98 -3.34
C ALA A 57 6.96 0.86 -2.37
N THR A 58 6.11 0.54 -1.39
CA THR A 58 6.39 -0.47 -0.36
C THR A 58 6.38 -1.88 -0.92
N SER A 59 5.39 -2.22 -1.76
CA SER A 59 5.28 -3.54 -2.39
C SER A 59 6.43 -3.80 -3.35
N SER A 60 6.85 -2.80 -4.13
CA SER A 60 7.98 -2.95 -5.06
C SER A 60 9.29 -3.19 -4.31
N GLY A 61 9.53 -2.45 -3.23
CA GLY A 61 10.71 -2.64 -2.38
C GLY A 61 10.74 -4.03 -1.74
N ALA A 62 9.62 -4.47 -1.15
CA ALA A 62 9.51 -5.79 -0.53
C ALA A 62 9.65 -6.92 -1.55
N ALA A 63 8.97 -6.82 -2.69
CA ALA A 63 9.04 -7.81 -3.77
C ALA A 63 10.47 -7.96 -4.30
N ALA A 64 11.18 -6.85 -4.53
CA ALA A 64 12.58 -6.89 -4.97
C ALA A 64 13.48 -7.63 -3.98
N ALA A 65 13.30 -7.40 -2.68
CA ALA A 65 14.03 -8.12 -1.63
C ALA A 65 13.69 -9.62 -1.63
N TYR A 66 12.40 -9.98 -1.66
CA TYR A 66 11.96 -11.38 -1.64
C TYR A 66 12.38 -12.18 -2.87
N VAL A 67 12.42 -11.55 -4.04
CA VAL A 67 12.94 -12.16 -5.27
C VAL A 67 14.45 -12.34 -5.18
N ARG A 68 15.20 -11.33 -4.70
CA ARG A 68 16.65 -11.40 -4.54
C ARG A 68 17.07 -12.51 -3.56
N GLU A 69 16.32 -12.67 -2.48
CA GLU A 69 16.56 -13.70 -1.45
C GLU A 69 16.02 -15.08 -1.83
N ARG A 70 15.45 -15.24 -3.04
CA ARG A 70 14.84 -16.48 -3.56
C ARG A 70 13.72 -17.04 -2.66
N MET A 71 13.06 -16.18 -1.90
CA MET A 71 11.90 -16.54 -1.07
C MET A 71 10.60 -16.56 -1.87
N ALA A 72 10.57 -15.89 -3.04
CA ALA A 72 9.38 -15.81 -3.89
C ALA A 72 9.32 -16.94 -4.94
N ASN A 73 8.18 -17.64 -5.04
CA ASN A 73 7.88 -18.51 -6.17
C ASN A 73 7.37 -17.67 -7.35
N LEU A 74 8.27 -17.35 -8.29
CA LEU A 74 7.98 -16.44 -9.39
C LEU A 74 6.87 -16.96 -10.33
N ARG A 75 6.73 -18.28 -10.47
CA ARG A 75 5.66 -18.87 -11.31
C ARG A 75 4.28 -18.56 -10.73
N VAL A 76 4.13 -18.74 -9.41
CA VAL A 76 2.88 -18.43 -8.71
C VAL A 76 2.65 -16.92 -8.67
N ALA A 77 3.71 -16.14 -8.42
CA ALA A 77 3.62 -14.67 -8.39
C ALA A 77 3.12 -14.10 -9.72
N MET A 78 3.67 -14.53 -10.86
CA MET A 78 3.22 -14.07 -12.18
C MET A 78 1.79 -14.51 -12.50
N PHE A 79 1.38 -15.70 -12.08
CA PHE A 79 0.01 -16.15 -12.26
C PHE A 79 -0.98 -15.29 -11.46
N LEU A 80 -0.65 -14.99 -10.20
CA LEU A 80 -1.46 -14.13 -9.35
C LEU A 80 -1.49 -12.69 -9.83
N GLU A 81 -0.36 -12.15 -10.32
CA GLU A 81 -0.27 -10.80 -10.87
C GLU A 81 -1.23 -10.63 -12.05
N LEU A 82 -1.21 -11.54 -13.03
CA LEU A 82 -2.14 -11.49 -14.17
C LEU A 82 -3.61 -11.58 -13.74
N ALA A 83 -3.93 -12.51 -12.82
CA ALA A 83 -5.31 -12.70 -12.34
C ALA A 83 -5.82 -11.49 -11.55
N THR A 84 -4.98 -10.92 -10.68
CA THR A 84 -5.34 -9.76 -9.86
C THR A 84 -5.41 -8.48 -10.67
N THR A 85 -4.50 -8.26 -11.63
CA THR A 85 -4.54 -7.12 -12.55
C THR A 85 -5.80 -7.17 -13.43
N ALA A 86 -6.10 -8.32 -14.03
CA ALA A 86 -7.32 -8.49 -14.81
C ALA A 86 -8.59 -8.29 -13.95
N GLY A 87 -8.61 -8.85 -12.74
CA GLY A 87 -9.69 -8.68 -11.79
C GLY A 87 -9.88 -7.22 -11.35
N ALA A 88 -8.79 -6.50 -11.09
CA ALA A 88 -8.84 -5.09 -10.71
C ALA A 88 -9.35 -4.19 -11.84
N LEU A 89 -8.89 -4.42 -13.08
CA LEU A 89 -9.37 -3.68 -14.24
C LEU A 89 -10.85 -3.95 -14.50
N THR A 90 -11.24 -5.22 -14.57
CA THR A 90 -12.65 -5.59 -14.79
C THR A 90 -13.56 -5.09 -13.68
N GLY A 91 -13.13 -5.19 -12.41
CA GLY A 91 -13.85 -4.65 -11.27
C GLY A 91 -13.93 -3.12 -11.23
N ALA A 92 -12.98 -2.40 -11.83
CA ALA A 92 -13.03 -0.94 -11.95
C ALA A 92 -14.03 -0.47 -13.02
N PHE A 93 -14.37 -1.32 -14.00
CA PHE A 93 -15.34 -1.00 -15.06
C PHE A 93 -16.77 -1.47 -14.77
N LEU A 94 -16.97 -2.33 -13.77
CA LEU A 94 -18.27 -2.80 -13.28
C LEU A 94 -18.84 -1.82 -12.24
#